data_AF-A0A8H8SXB5-F1
#
_entry.id   AF-A0A8H8SXB5-F1
#
_cell.length_a   1.000
_cell.length_b   1.000
_cell.length_c   1.000
_cell.angle_alpha   90.00
_cell.angle_beta   90.00
_cell.angle_gamma   90.00
#
_symmetry.space_group_name_H-M   'P 1'
#
loop_
_entity.id
_entity.type
_entity.pdbx_description
1 polymer ?
#
loop_
_entity_poly.entity_id
_entity_poly.type
_entity_poly.pdbx_seq_one_letter_code
_entity_poly.pdbx_strand_id
1 'polypeptide(L)'
;MARTWLYGGASLVVLSAALFQVYVRSPVLKAHGVYRKIHPINHDNCQSIPELQACEKITILSSGIMYLACAGTIASRIAWTPAMDALNATAVLTRSTADYLATYDTSTGTITKLDVRGLSDPRGLNLHGMDVVPDKIDPAMLWIYLVNHRPEPESPYKGADSVIEMLKTRVGTDYVEWVQTVEDARVIVTPNDIVGANNGQEFWFTNDNGAKVGIRRYIDAMFLLDTTNHGSSDAGLQDPPAKPSLIDLVGSMGAQAQEQSDTLQMYMHAS
;
A
#
# COMPACT_ATOMS: atom_id res chain seq x y z
N MET A 1 44.94 16.96 36.51
CA MET A 1 43.49 16.70 36.44
C MET A 1 42.87 17.13 35.11
N ALA A 2 42.99 18.39 34.67
CA ALA A 2 42.37 18.86 33.42
C ALA A 2 42.74 18.06 32.15
N ARG A 3 44.02 17.67 31.98
CA ARG A 3 44.46 16.86 30.83
C ARG A 3 43.79 15.49 30.77
N THR A 4 43.64 14.82 31.91
CA THR A 4 42.98 13.50 32.01
C THR A 4 41.51 13.58 31.63
N TRP A 5 40.80 14.63 32.04
CA TRP A 5 39.41 14.89 31.64
C TRP A 5 39.28 15.19 30.15
N LEU A 6 40.23 15.96 29.58
CA LEU A 6 40.31 16.21 28.14
C LEU A 6 40.50 14.93 27.34
N TYR A 7 41.45 14.07 27.73
CA TYR A 7 41.68 12.79 27.04
C TYR A 7 40.53 11.80 27.21
N GLY A 8 39.94 11.74 28.40
CA GLY A 8 38.75 10.91 28.67
C GLY A 8 37.56 11.36 27.83
N GLY A 9 37.28 12.67 27.79
CA GLY A 9 36.22 13.25 26.97
C GLY A 9 36.43 13.03 25.48
N ALA A 10 37.65 13.26 24.97
CA ALA A 10 37.98 12.99 23.57
C ALA A 10 37.81 11.51 23.20
N SER A 11 38.24 10.60 24.08
CA SER A 11 38.09 9.15 23.87
C SER A 11 36.62 8.74 23.82
N LEU A 12 35.79 9.30 24.72
CA LEU A 12 34.36 9.05 24.73
C LEU A 12 33.70 9.53 23.43
N VAL A 13 34.02 10.75 22.96
CA VAL A 13 33.48 11.28 21.70
C VAL A 13 33.84 10.40 20.52
N VAL A 14 35.11 9.96 20.41
CA VAL A 14 35.56 9.08 19.33
C VAL A 14 34.83 7.74 19.37
N LEU A 15 34.72 7.13 20.55
CA LEU A 15 33.99 5.87 20.72
C LEU A 15 32.51 6.02 20.36
N SER A 16 31.84 7.06 20.85
CA SER A 16 30.44 7.33 20.54
C SER A 16 30.22 7.59 19.04
N ALA A 17 31.11 8.32 18.38
CA ALA A 17 31.04 8.58 16.94
C ALA A 17 31.21 7.29 16.13
N ALA A 18 32.16 6.43 16.52
CA ALA A 18 32.37 5.13 15.87
C ALA A 18 31.13 4.22 16.04
N LEU A 19 30.58 4.15 17.25
CA LEU A 19 29.37 3.38 17.53
C LEU A 19 28.18 3.92 16.72
N PHE A 20 27.98 5.24 16.69
CA PHE A 20 26.93 5.86 15.88
C PHE A 20 27.08 5.56 14.39
N GLN A 21 28.31 5.66 13.86
CA GLN A 21 28.59 5.37 12.46
C GLN A 21 28.22 3.93 12.08
N VAL A 22 28.62 2.96 12.90
CA VAL A 22 28.46 1.52 12.61
C VAL A 22 27.05 1.03 12.90
N TYR A 23 26.46 1.42 14.03
CA TYR A 23 25.20 0.83 14.51
C TYR A 23 23.95 1.66 14.17
N VAL A 24 24.10 2.94 13.83
CA VAL A 24 22.96 3.80 13.50
C VAL A 24 23.06 4.28 12.06
N ARG A 25 24.09 5.05 11.71
CA ARG A 25 24.18 5.70 10.40
C ARG A 25 24.27 4.69 9.26
N SER A 26 25.18 3.72 9.32
CA SER A 26 25.38 2.78 8.21
C SER A 26 24.14 1.93 7.92
N PRO A 27 23.45 1.32 8.93
CA PRO A 27 22.19 0.61 8.70
C PRO A 27 21.09 1.50 8.12
N VAL A 28 20.90 2.70 8.67
CA VAL A 28 19.88 3.65 8.20
C VAL A 28 20.12 4.08 6.75
N LEU A 29 21.36 4.45 6.40
CA LEU A 29 21.71 4.80 5.02
C LEU A 29 21.51 3.62 4.05
N LYS A 30 21.88 2.41 4.47
CA LYS A 30 21.69 1.20 3.68
C LYS A 30 20.20 0.90 3.46
N ALA A 31 19.39 1.01 4.50
CA ALA A 31 17.95 0.75 4.42
C ALA A 31 17.22 1.76 3.53
N HIS A 32 17.59 3.04 3.61
CA HIS A 32 17.10 4.06 2.66
C HIS A 32 17.74 3.96 1.27
N GLY A 33 18.60 2.98 1.02
CA GLY A 33 19.26 2.78 -0.27
C GLY A 33 20.18 3.93 -0.67
N VAL A 34 20.65 4.74 0.28
CA VAL A 34 21.60 5.83 0.00
C VAL A 34 22.88 5.18 -0.53
N TYR A 35 23.33 5.61 -1.71
CA TYR A 35 24.43 5.04 -2.50
C TYR A 35 24.12 3.74 -3.26
N ARG A 36 22.86 3.26 -3.28
CA ARG A 36 22.48 2.15 -4.17
C ARG A 36 22.67 2.59 -5.62
N LYS A 37 23.46 1.82 -6.38
CA LYS A 37 23.62 2.02 -7.82
C LYS A 37 22.52 1.27 -8.56
N ILE A 38 21.90 1.95 -9.53
CA ILE A 38 20.93 1.34 -10.44
C ILE A 38 21.71 0.81 -11.64
N HIS A 39 21.61 -0.48 -11.91
CA HIS A 39 22.23 -1.12 -13.06
C HIS A 39 21.14 -1.42 -14.09
N PRO A 40 21.31 -1.04 -15.37
CA PRO A 40 20.33 -1.34 -16.40
C PRO A 40 20.40 -2.82 -16.77
N ILE A 41 19.35 -3.57 -16.45
CA ILE A 41 19.24 -5.02 -16.73
C ILE A 41 17.96 -5.22 -17.55
N ASN A 42 18.04 -5.98 -18.65
CA ASN A 42 16.90 -6.39 -19.50
C ASN A 42 15.98 -5.22 -19.97
N HIS A 43 16.56 -4.11 -20.43
CA HIS A 43 15.82 -2.88 -20.75
C HIS A 43 15.58 -2.65 -22.25
N ASP A 44 16.18 -3.46 -23.14
CA ASP A 44 16.20 -3.19 -24.58
C ASP A 44 14.81 -3.29 -25.27
N ASN A 45 13.88 -4.03 -24.66
CA ASN A 45 12.55 -4.30 -25.22
C ASN A 45 11.41 -3.72 -24.36
N CYS A 46 11.71 -2.76 -23.48
CA CYS A 46 10.69 -2.12 -22.66
C CYS A 46 9.90 -1.09 -23.48
N GLN A 47 8.58 -1.10 -23.32
CA GLN A 47 7.69 -0.11 -23.93
C GLN A 47 6.96 0.67 -22.84
N SER A 48 6.87 1.99 -23.03
CA SER A 48 6.04 2.83 -22.17
C SER A 48 4.59 2.82 -22.68
N ILE A 49 3.65 2.78 -21.75
CA ILE A 49 2.21 2.84 -22.03
C ILE A 49 1.72 4.19 -21.47
N PRO A 50 1.80 5.29 -22.25
CA PRO A 50 1.52 6.63 -21.75
C PRO A 50 0.06 6.84 -21.31
N GLU A 51 -0.87 6.00 -21.75
CA GLU A 51 -2.27 6.04 -21.35
C GLU A 51 -2.47 5.64 -19.88
N LEU A 52 -1.52 4.89 -19.30
CA LEU A 52 -1.51 4.42 -17.92
C LEU A 52 -0.50 5.24 -17.11
N GLN A 53 -0.98 5.95 -16.10
CA GLN A 53 -0.18 6.94 -15.36
C GLN A 53 -0.12 6.59 -13.88
N ALA A 54 1.10 6.52 -13.34
CA ALA A 54 1.38 6.32 -11.92
C ALA A 54 0.54 5.19 -11.27
N CYS A 55 0.48 4.04 -11.96
CA CYS A 55 -0.17 2.84 -11.45
C CYS A 55 0.74 2.20 -10.41
N GLU A 56 0.39 2.37 -9.14
CA GLU A 56 1.22 1.95 -8.01
C GLU A 56 1.10 0.43 -7.80
N LYS A 57 -0.11 -0.11 -8.00
CA LYS A 57 -0.39 -1.54 -7.87
C LYS A 57 -0.94 -2.15 -9.16
N ILE A 58 -0.46 -3.38 -9.43
CA ILE A 58 -0.86 -4.22 -10.56
C ILE A 58 -1.08 -5.64 -10.04
N THR A 59 -2.18 -6.27 -10.46
CA THR A 59 -2.44 -7.70 -10.25
C THR A 59 -2.62 -8.38 -11.60
N ILE A 60 -1.92 -9.49 -11.83
CA ILE A 60 -1.94 -10.21 -13.11
C ILE A 60 -2.70 -11.52 -12.92
N LEU A 61 -3.74 -11.74 -13.71
CA LEU A 61 -4.48 -13.00 -13.74
C LEU A 61 -3.77 -14.03 -14.63
N SER A 62 -4.07 -15.31 -14.40
CA SER A 62 -3.55 -16.42 -15.22
C SER A 62 -3.95 -16.34 -16.70
N SER A 63 -5.01 -15.58 -17.04
CA SER A 63 -5.42 -15.28 -18.40
C SER A 63 -4.48 -14.31 -19.14
N GLY A 64 -3.55 -13.65 -18.43
CA GLY A 64 -2.72 -12.59 -18.97
C GLY A 64 -3.37 -11.19 -18.94
N ILE A 65 -4.57 -11.06 -18.36
CA ILE A 65 -5.18 -9.75 -18.10
C ILE A 65 -4.59 -9.18 -16.80
N MET A 66 -4.05 -7.98 -16.89
CA MET A 66 -3.60 -7.20 -15.74
C MET A 66 -4.71 -6.26 -15.29
N TYR A 67 -4.91 -6.13 -13.99
CA TYR A 67 -5.70 -5.08 -13.36
C TYR A 67 -4.75 -4.07 -12.74
N LEU A 68 -5.05 -2.78 -12.89
CA LEU A 68 -4.18 -1.69 -12.47
C LEU A 68 -4.95 -0.64 -11.66
N ALA A 69 -4.36 -0.22 -10.55
CA ALA A 69 -4.80 0.91 -9.73
C ALA A 69 -3.99 2.15 -10.10
N CYS A 70 -4.55 3.02 -10.94
CA CYS A 70 -3.82 4.12 -11.57
C CYS A 70 -4.26 5.49 -11.06
N ALA A 71 -3.32 6.45 -11.09
CA ALA A 71 -3.66 7.83 -10.82
C ALA A 71 -4.15 8.54 -12.08
N GLY A 72 -4.97 9.58 -11.92
CA GLY A 72 -5.39 10.43 -13.04
C GLY A 72 -4.20 11.03 -13.80
N THR A 73 -3.18 11.46 -13.06
CA THR A 73 -1.89 11.96 -13.58
C THR A 73 -0.74 11.64 -12.62
N ILE A 74 0.50 11.71 -13.11
CA ILE A 74 1.70 11.67 -12.25
C ILE A 74 1.68 12.83 -11.24
N ALA A 75 1.26 14.03 -11.66
CA ALA A 75 1.21 15.20 -10.79
C ALA A 75 0.21 15.03 -9.63
N SER A 76 -0.97 14.42 -9.89
CA SER A 76 -1.94 14.14 -8.82
C SER A 76 -1.42 13.10 -7.84
N ARG A 77 -0.68 12.07 -8.30
CA ARG A 77 -0.01 11.11 -7.41
C ARG A 77 1.01 11.81 -6.49
N ILE A 78 1.86 12.66 -7.05
CA ILE A 78 2.86 13.41 -6.26
C ILE A 78 2.17 14.31 -5.22
N ALA A 79 1.01 14.89 -5.55
CA ALA A 79 0.26 15.72 -4.62
C ALA A 79 -0.48 14.92 -3.54
N TRP A 80 -0.86 13.67 -3.83
CA TRP A 80 -1.67 12.82 -2.97
C TRP A 80 -1.14 11.39 -2.92
N THR A 81 -0.29 11.14 -1.93
CA THR A 81 0.22 9.82 -1.56
C THR A 81 0.48 9.83 -0.05
N PRO A 82 -0.48 9.42 0.79
CA PRO A 82 -0.35 9.48 2.24
C PRO A 82 0.88 8.72 2.78
N ALA A 83 1.24 7.59 2.17
CA ALA A 83 2.45 6.84 2.49
C ALA A 83 3.73 7.71 2.48
N MET A 84 3.76 8.70 1.58
CA MET A 84 4.87 9.63 1.39
C MET A 84 4.67 10.98 2.09
N ASP A 85 3.67 11.09 2.98
CA ASP A 85 3.26 12.34 3.65
C ASP A 85 2.81 13.44 2.66
N ALA A 86 2.46 13.05 1.43
CA ALA A 86 1.91 13.93 0.41
C ALA A 86 0.38 14.05 0.61
N LEU A 87 -0.04 15.08 1.35
CA LEU A 87 -1.41 15.27 1.82
C LEU A 87 -2.07 16.55 1.28
N ASN A 88 -1.81 16.92 0.02
CA ASN A 88 -2.42 18.10 -0.60
C ASN A 88 -3.87 17.82 -1.04
N ALA A 89 -4.79 17.87 -0.08
CA ALA A 89 -6.21 17.59 -0.28
C ALA A 89 -6.85 18.53 -1.32
N THR A 90 -6.48 19.82 -1.32
CA THR A 90 -7.01 20.79 -2.28
C THR A 90 -6.64 20.43 -3.72
N ALA A 91 -5.38 20.05 -3.96
CA ALA A 91 -4.93 19.66 -5.30
C ALA A 91 -5.67 18.42 -5.82
N VAL A 92 -5.91 17.43 -4.96
CA VAL A 92 -6.59 16.19 -5.39
C VAL A 92 -8.10 16.37 -5.54
N LEU A 93 -8.73 17.22 -4.71
CA LEU A 93 -10.16 17.52 -4.81
C LEU A 93 -10.51 18.42 -6.01
N THR A 94 -9.55 19.16 -6.56
CA THR A 94 -9.76 20.08 -7.70
C THR A 94 -9.17 19.57 -9.02
N ARG A 95 -8.64 18.33 -9.03
CA ARG A 95 -8.04 17.75 -10.22
C ARG A 95 -9.06 17.49 -11.32
N SER A 96 -8.61 17.58 -12.56
CA SER A 96 -9.44 17.31 -13.75
C SER A 96 -9.69 15.81 -13.99
N THR A 97 -8.82 14.94 -13.48
CA THR A 97 -8.86 13.49 -13.70
C THR A 97 -8.71 12.76 -12.39
N ALA A 98 -9.72 11.97 -12.03
CA ALA A 98 -9.69 11.11 -10.86
C ALA A 98 -8.76 9.91 -11.08
N ASP A 99 -8.40 9.25 -9.98
CA ASP A 99 -7.79 7.92 -10.07
C ASP A 99 -8.81 6.93 -10.63
N TYR A 100 -8.32 5.88 -11.29
CA TYR A 100 -9.15 4.94 -12.02
C TYR A 100 -8.57 3.54 -11.98
N LEU A 101 -9.46 2.57 -12.11
CA LEU A 101 -9.10 1.19 -12.40
C LEU A 101 -8.99 1.00 -13.90
N ALA A 102 -8.00 0.23 -14.32
CA ALA A 102 -7.87 -0.19 -15.71
C ALA A 102 -7.54 -1.67 -15.81
N THR A 103 -7.86 -2.25 -16.95
CA THR A 103 -7.27 -3.52 -17.38
C THR A 103 -6.28 -3.29 -18.52
N TYR A 104 -5.29 -4.17 -18.59
CA TYR A 104 -4.36 -4.28 -19.70
C TYR A 104 -4.25 -5.74 -20.12
N ASP A 105 -4.61 -6.05 -21.36
CA ASP A 105 -4.44 -7.39 -21.92
C ASP A 105 -3.03 -7.53 -22.50
N THR A 106 -2.22 -8.38 -21.89
CA THR A 106 -0.82 -8.60 -22.31
C THR A 106 -0.66 -9.21 -23.69
N SER A 107 -1.71 -9.85 -24.23
CA SER A 107 -1.68 -10.49 -25.54
C SER A 107 -2.03 -9.51 -26.67
N THR A 108 -2.97 -8.59 -26.43
CA THR A 108 -3.45 -7.65 -27.45
C THR A 108 -2.92 -6.23 -27.26
N GLY A 109 -2.39 -5.90 -26.08
CA GLY A 109 -2.05 -4.54 -25.67
C GLY A 109 -3.26 -3.65 -25.40
N THR A 110 -4.47 -4.24 -25.32
CA THR A 110 -5.72 -3.48 -25.16
C THR A 110 -5.83 -2.94 -23.73
N ILE A 111 -6.17 -1.66 -23.62
CA ILE A 111 -6.43 -0.98 -22.34
C ILE A 111 -7.92 -0.71 -22.22
N THR A 112 -8.50 -1.04 -21.06
CA THR A 112 -9.88 -0.69 -20.73
C THR A 112 -9.94 0.01 -19.39
N LYS A 113 -10.38 1.27 -19.36
CA LYS A 113 -10.68 1.96 -18.10
C LYS A 113 -12.02 1.45 -17.60
N LEU A 114 -12.07 0.98 -16.36
CA LEU A 114 -13.27 0.37 -15.79
C LEU A 114 -14.19 1.44 -15.22
N ASP A 115 -15.46 1.38 -15.60
CA ASP A 115 -16.54 2.19 -15.03
C ASP A 115 -16.89 1.68 -13.62
N VAL A 116 -16.77 2.53 -12.61
CA VAL A 116 -17.04 2.16 -11.21
C VAL A 116 -18.46 2.54 -10.86
N ARG A 117 -19.31 1.53 -10.68
CA ARG A 117 -20.75 1.70 -10.44
C ARG A 117 -21.08 1.54 -8.96
N GLY A 118 -21.99 2.36 -8.46
CA GLY A 118 -22.54 2.23 -7.09
C GLY A 118 -21.72 2.91 -5.99
N LEU A 119 -20.47 3.31 -6.23
CA LEU A 119 -19.71 4.13 -5.27
C LEU A 119 -20.28 5.55 -5.24
N SER A 120 -20.88 5.92 -4.11
CA SER A 120 -21.57 7.22 -3.95
C SER A 120 -20.73 8.28 -3.24
N ASP A 121 -19.52 7.94 -2.79
CA ASP A 121 -18.66 8.90 -2.10
C ASP A 121 -18.20 10.01 -3.06
N PRO A 122 -18.51 11.29 -2.79
CA PRO A 122 -18.19 12.40 -3.69
C PRO A 122 -16.69 12.67 -3.83
N ARG A 123 -15.86 12.12 -2.93
CA ARG A 123 -14.39 12.23 -3.00
C ARG A 123 -13.79 11.29 -4.04
N GLY A 124 -14.58 10.32 -4.51
CA GLY A 124 -14.20 9.35 -5.53
C GLY A 124 -13.04 8.45 -5.11
N LEU A 125 -12.37 7.89 -6.11
CA LEU A 125 -11.24 6.99 -5.93
C LEU A 125 -9.92 7.75 -5.82
N ASN A 126 -9.09 7.32 -4.87
CA ASN A 126 -7.73 7.80 -4.62
C ASN A 126 -6.87 6.58 -4.27
N LEU A 127 -6.43 5.88 -5.32
CA LEU A 127 -6.05 4.47 -5.25
C LEU A 127 -4.60 4.29 -4.80
N HIS A 128 -4.32 3.16 -4.16
CA HIS A 128 -2.98 2.74 -3.74
C HIS A 128 -2.87 1.21 -3.95
N GLY A 129 -2.72 0.44 -2.87
CA GLY A 129 -2.78 -1.01 -2.91
C GLY A 129 -4.10 -1.58 -3.43
N MET A 130 -4.02 -2.79 -3.97
CA MET A 130 -5.09 -3.49 -4.65
C MET A 130 -4.80 -4.98 -4.69
N ASP A 131 -5.86 -5.79 -4.58
CA ASP A 131 -5.80 -7.19 -5.01
C ASP A 131 -7.02 -7.57 -5.85
N VAL A 132 -6.84 -8.54 -6.74
CA VAL A 132 -7.87 -9.07 -7.62
C VAL A 132 -7.84 -10.59 -7.59
N VAL A 133 -8.90 -11.19 -7.06
CA VAL A 133 -8.98 -12.64 -6.87
C VAL A 133 -10.25 -13.20 -7.52
N PRO A 134 -10.15 -14.35 -8.21
CA PRO A 134 -11.34 -15.04 -8.72
C PRO A 134 -12.27 -15.43 -7.58
N ASP A 135 -13.58 -15.28 -7.79
CA ASP A 135 -14.59 -15.75 -6.85
C ASP A 135 -14.55 -17.28 -6.72
N LYS A 136 -14.70 -17.76 -5.49
CA LYS A 136 -14.62 -19.19 -5.16
C LYS A 136 -15.69 -20.04 -5.86
N ILE A 137 -16.85 -19.44 -6.17
CA ILE A 137 -18.02 -20.12 -6.74
C ILE A 137 -18.03 -19.97 -8.26
N ASP A 138 -17.86 -18.75 -8.78
CA ASP A 138 -17.79 -18.46 -10.22
C ASP A 138 -16.44 -17.82 -10.56
N PRO A 139 -15.44 -18.57 -11.06
CA PRO A 139 -14.13 -18.01 -11.41
C PRO A 139 -14.16 -16.95 -12.52
N ALA A 140 -15.28 -16.79 -13.25
CA ALA A 140 -15.45 -15.68 -14.19
C ALA A 140 -15.85 -14.37 -13.48
N MET A 141 -16.28 -14.45 -12.22
CA MET A 141 -16.44 -13.30 -11.33
C MET A 141 -15.15 -13.07 -10.56
N LEU A 142 -14.84 -11.80 -10.31
CA LEU A 142 -13.66 -11.38 -9.56
C LEU A 142 -14.10 -10.50 -8.40
N TRP A 143 -13.43 -10.69 -7.27
CA TRP A 143 -13.40 -9.72 -6.18
C TRP A 143 -12.20 -8.81 -6.37
N ILE A 144 -12.42 -7.51 -6.21
CA ILE A 144 -11.37 -6.49 -6.22
C ILE A 144 -11.41 -5.80 -4.87
N TYR A 145 -10.27 -5.81 -4.18
CA TYR A 145 -10.07 -5.11 -2.91
C TYR A 145 -9.15 -3.94 -3.16
N LEU A 146 -9.52 -2.73 -2.70
CA LEU A 146 -8.77 -1.50 -2.99
C LEU A 146 -8.53 -0.69 -1.75
N VAL A 147 -7.29 -0.23 -1.60
CA VAL A 147 -6.99 0.87 -0.71
C VAL A 147 -7.45 2.17 -1.37
N ASN A 148 -8.36 2.89 -0.72
CA ASN A 148 -8.83 4.21 -1.14
C ASN A 148 -8.49 5.26 -0.06
N HIS A 149 -7.60 6.18 -0.37
CA HIS A 149 -7.20 7.26 0.52
C HIS A 149 -8.05 8.50 0.31
N ARG A 150 -9.22 8.57 0.95
CA ARG A 150 -10.18 9.66 0.71
C ARG A 150 -9.64 10.98 1.28
N PRO A 151 -9.55 12.04 0.46
CA PRO A 151 -9.07 13.34 0.92
C PRO A 151 -10.10 14.07 1.75
N GLU A 152 -9.62 14.76 2.80
CA GLU A 152 -10.39 15.73 3.55
C GLU A 152 -9.64 17.07 3.59
N PRO A 153 -10.32 18.22 3.67
CA PRO A 153 -9.65 19.52 3.78
C PRO A 153 -8.61 19.59 4.91
N GLU A 154 -8.87 18.88 6.01
CA GLU A 154 -8.00 18.80 7.20
C GLU A 154 -6.93 17.70 7.11
N SER A 155 -6.79 17.01 5.98
CA SER A 155 -5.83 15.91 5.84
C SER A 155 -4.37 16.29 6.14
N PRO A 156 -3.87 17.51 5.87
CA PRO A 156 -2.52 17.88 6.33
C PRO A 156 -2.30 17.75 7.84
N TYR A 157 -3.37 17.82 8.65
CA TYR A 157 -3.32 17.76 10.11
C TYR A 157 -3.90 16.48 10.71
N LYS A 158 -4.75 15.75 9.97
CA LYS A 158 -5.42 14.52 10.43
C LYS A 158 -5.03 13.27 9.64
N GLY A 159 -4.41 13.46 8.48
CA GLY A 159 -4.12 12.44 7.48
C GLY A 159 -5.31 12.12 6.59
N ALA A 160 -5.11 11.15 5.70
CA ALA A 160 -6.17 10.67 4.83
C ALA A 160 -7.22 9.84 5.59
N ASP A 161 -8.46 9.96 5.13
CA ASP A 161 -9.55 9.06 5.50
C ASP A 161 -9.45 7.79 4.65
N SER A 162 -8.58 6.89 5.09
CA SER A 162 -8.18 5.70 4.33
C SER A 162 -9.10 4.53 4.64
N VAL A 163 -9.61 3.89 3.60
CA VAL A 163 -10.56 2.78 3.67
C VAL A 163 -10.19 1.68 2.70
N ILE A 164 -10.85 0.53 2.86
CA ILE A 164 -10.83 -0.55 1.89
C ILE A 164 -12.16 -0.56 1.14
N GLU A 165 -12.12 -0.38 -0.17
CA GLU A 165 -13.28 -0.56 -1.04
C GLU A 165 -13.30 -1.99 -1.57
N MET A 166 -14.46 -2.63 -1.48
CA MET A 166 -14.69 -3.95 -2.04
C MET A 166 -15.59 -3.81 -3.26
N LEU A 167 -15.12 -4.34 -4.40
CA LEU A 167 -15.81 -4.31 -5.66
C LEU A 167 -15.96 -5.72 -6.22
N LYS A 168 -16.91 -5.91 -7.12
CA LYS A 168 -17.13 -7.15 -7.85
C LYS A 168 -17.25 -6.88 -9.34
N THR A 169 -16.70 -7.75 -10.17
CA THR A 169 -16.77 -7.63 -11.63
C THR A 169 -16.78 -8.98 -12.31
N ARG A 170 -17.07 -9.01 -13.61
CA ARG A 170 -16.94 -10.19 -14.46
C ARG A 170 -15.75 -9.99 -15.41
N VAL A 171 -14.96 -11.04 -15.63
CA VAL A 171 -13.86 -11.02 -16.59
C VAL A 171 -14.37 -10.55 -17.96
N GLY A 172 -13.67 -9.57 -18.55
CA GLY A 172 -13.97 -9.04 -19.88
C GLY A 172 -15.04 -7.95 -19.93
N THR A 173 -15.67 -7.60 -18.80
CA THR A 173 -16.55 -6.41 -18.75
C THR A 173 -15.73 -5.13 -18.56
N ASP A 174 -16.31 -4.00 -18.95
CA ASP A 174 -15.74 -2.66 -18.86
C ASP A 174 -16.15 -1.90 -17.59
N TYR A 175 -16.73 -2.60 -16.61
CA TYR A 175 -17.21 -2.01 -15.36
C TYR A 175 -16.94 -2.87 -14.14
N VAL A 176 -16.97 -2.25 -12.98
CA VAL A 176 -16.92 -2.87 -11.65
C VAL A 176 -18.08 -2.34 -10.82
N GLU A 177 -18.66 -3.20 -9.99
CA GLU A 177 -19.74 -2.84 -9.09
C GLU A 177 -19.20 -2.72 -7.68
N TRP A 178 -19.41 -1.56 -7.06
CA TRP A 178 -19.13 -1.36 -5.66
C TRP A 178 -20.05 -2.24 -4.81
N VAL A 179 -19.46 -2.92 -3.84
CA VAL A 179 -20.16 -3.81 -2.91
C VAL A 179 -20.24 -3.18 -1.53
N GLN A 180 -19.09 -2.79 -0.96
CA GLN A 180 -19.03 -2.14 0.35
C GLN A 180 -17.73 -1.37 0.57
N THR A 181 -17.77 -0.46 1.53
CA THR A 181 -16.60 0.21 2.09
C THR A 181 -16.34 -0.34 3.50
N VAL A 182 -15.12 -0.77 3.77
CA VAL A 182 -14.68 -1.23 5.10
C VAL A 182 -13.75 -0.20 5.71
N GLU A 183 -14.10 0.27 6.89
CA GLU A 183 -13.37 1.30 7.62
C GLU A 183 -13.31 0.98 9.12
N ASP A 184 -12.13 1.14 9.72
CA ASP A 184 -11.94 1.12 11.17
C ASP A 184 -10.77 2.03 11.52
N ALA A 185 -11.03 3.16 12.16
CA ALA A 185 -10.01 4.17 12.44
C ALA A 185 -8.89 3.72 13.40
N ARG A 186 -9.04 2.57 14.07
CA ARG A 186 -8.03 1.98 14.97
C ARG A 186 -7.20 0.90 14.28
N VAL A 187 -7.78 0.21 13.31
CA VAL A 187 -7.17 -0.96 12.66
C VAL A 187 -6.69 -0.63 11.23
N ILE A 188 -7.49 0.11 10.46
CA ILE A 188 -7.18 0.63 9.12
C ILE A 188 -6.72 2.09 9.26
N VAL A 189 -5.46 2.26 9.68
CA VAL A 189 -4.91 3.58 10.02
C VAL A 189 -4.23 4.20 8.79
N THR A 190 -3.34 3.46 8.14
CA THR A 190 -2.52 3.87 6.99
C THR A 190 -2.36 2.69 6.01
N PRO A 191 -3.47 2.10 5.54
CA PRO A 191 -3.42 0.93 4.67
C PRO A 191 -2.53 1.20 3.46
N ASN A 192 -1.61 0.29 3.15
CA ASN A 192 -0.67 0.41 2.06
C ASN A 192 -1.04 -0.57 0.95
N ASP A 193 -1.02 -1.87 1.28
CA ASP A 193 -1.36 -2.95 0.37
C ASP A 193 -2.34 -3.95 0.99
N ILE A 194 -3.01 -4.73 0.14
CA ILE A 194 -4.07 -5.66 0.52
C ILE A 194 -3.93 -6.98 -0.24
N VAL A 195 -4.39 -8.07 0.39
CA VAL A 195 -4.57 -9.40 -0.20
C VAL A 195 -5.96 -9.88 0.15
N GLY A 196 -6.75 -10.22 -0.87
CA GLY A 196 -8.13 -10.63 -0.71
C GLY A 196 -8.30 -12.15 -0.65
N ALA A 197 -9.27 -12.63 0.10
CA ALA A 197 -9.75 -14.00 -0.03
C ALA A 197 -10.74 -14.11 -1.22
N ASN A 198 -10.89 -15.31 -1.77
CA ASN A 198 -11.81 -15.57 -2.89
C ASN A 198 -13.30 -15.62 -2.51
N ASN A 199 -13.65 -15.27 -1.26
CA ASN A 199 -15.01 -15.38 -0.71
C ASN A 199 -15.73 -14.03 -0.58
N GLY A 200 -15.06 -12.91 -0.89
CA GLY A 200 -15.64 -11.57 -0.75
C GLY A 200 -15.92 -11.16 0.68
N GLN A 201 -15.32 -11.85 1.66
CA GLN A 201 -15.57 -11.64 3.09
C GLN A 201 -14.28 -11.37 3.83
N GLU A 202 -13.19 -12.07 3.49
CA GLU A 202 -11.93 -11.91 4.20
C GLU A 202 -10.89 -11.20 3.36
N PHE A 203 -10.04 -10.42 4.04
CA PHE A 203 -8.85 -9.83 3.45
C PHE A 203 -7.82 -9.50 4.54
N TRP A 204 -6.56 -9.41 4.12
CA TRP A 204 -5.44 -8.97 4.92
C TRP A 204 -4.84 -7.73 4.32
N PHE A 205 -4.44 -6.78 5.14
CA PHE A 205 -3.85 -5.55 4.67
C PHE A 205 -2.66 -5.16 5.55
N THR A 206 -1.82 -4.29 5.02
CA THR A 206 -0.68 -3.71 5.74
C THR A 206 -0.98 -2.25 6.05
N ASN A 207 -0.57 -1.76 7.21
CA ASN A 207 -0.46 -0.33 7.50
C ASN A 207 1.01 0.06 7.32
N ASP A 208 1.36 1.04 6.49
CA ASP A 208 2.76 1.44 6.30
C ASP A 208 3.34 2.23 7.48
N ASN A 209 2.48 2.85 8.29
CA ASN A 209 2.89 3.67 9.42
C ASN A 209 1.92 3.58 10.61
N GLY A 210 2.45 3.59 11.83
CA GLY A 210 1.61 3.62 13.05
C GLY A 210 0.83 4.91 13.28
N ALA A 211 1.08 5.98 12.50
CA ALA A 211 0.38 7.26 12.61
C ALA A 211 0.10 7.88 11.24
N LYS A 212 -1.06 8.55 11.12
CA LYS A 212 -1.50 9.17 9.87
C LYS A 212 -0.69 10.41 9.48
N VAL A 213 -0.17 11.16 10.46
CA VAL A 213 0.58 12.42 10.26
C VAL A 213 1.64 12.63 11.35
N GLY A 214 2.51 13.63 11.14
CA GLY A 214 3.33 14.24 12.17
C GLY A 214 4.70 13.59 12.39
N ILE A 215 5.45 14.11 13.37
CA ILE A 215 6.87 13.76 13.60
C ILE A 215 7.10 12.26 13.84
N ARG A 216 6.09 11.55 14.34
CA ARG A 216 6.16 10.11 14.56
C ARG A 216 6.50 9.35 13.27
N ARG A 217 5.90 9.73 12.13
CA ARG A 217 6.19 9.13 10.82
C ARG A 217 7.66 9.28 10.45
N TYR A 218 8.23 10.45 10.68
CA TYR A 218 9.64 10.75 10.39
C TYR A 218 10.59 9.96 11.29
N ILE A 219 10.27 9.83 12.57
CA ILE A 219 11.07 9.04 13.51
C ILE A 219 11.01 7.56 13.12
N ASP A 220 9.82 7.03 12.84
CA ASP A 220 9.64 5.64 12.41
C ASP A 220 10.45 5.34 11.15
N ALA A 221 10.35 6.19 10.13
CA ALA A 221 11.11 6.05 8.89
C ALA A 221 12.62 6.16 9.10
N MET A 222 13.08 7.15 9.88
CA MET A 222 14.50 7.42 10.11
C MET A 222 15.20 6.31 10.91
N PHE A 223 14.49 5.68 11.83
CA PHE A 223 15.03 4.63 12.70
C PHE A 223 14.56 3.23 12.32
N LEU A 224 13.82 3.08 11.21
CA LEU A 224 13.25 1.81 10.75
C LEU A 224 12.50 1.10 11.87
N LEU A 225 11.71 1.86 12.63
CA LEU A 225 10.91 1.28 13.69
C LEU A 225 9.79 0.47 13.03
N ASP A 226 9.64 -0.79 13.45
CA ASP A 226 8.55 -1.66 13.01
C ASP A 226 7.21 -1.11 13.53
N THR A 227 6.65 -0.14 12.81
CA THR A 227 5.28 0.34 13.02
C THR A 227 4.34 -0.12 11.92
N THR A 228 4.86 -0.89 10.97
CA THR A 228 4.09 -1.59 9.95
C THR A 228 3.37 -2.77 10.60
N ASN A 229 2.05 -2.76 10.54
CA ASN A 229 1.22 -3.82 11.12
C ASN A 229 0.33 -4.42 10.04
N HIS A 230 0.13 -5.74 10.08
CA HIS A 230 -0.94 -6.37 9.32
C HIS A 230 -2.27 -6.30 10.08
N GLY A 231 -3.37 -6.23 9.35
CA GLY A 231 -4.72 -6.42 9.88
C GLY A 231 -5.48 -7.44 9.03
N SER A 232 -6.49 -8.06 9.62
CA SER A 232 -7.46 -8.91 8.93
C SER A 232 -8.87 -8.39 9.17
N SER A 233 -9.74 -8.55 8.19
CA SER A 233 -11.17 -8.27 8.33
C SER A 233 -11.97 -9.49 7.93
N ASP A 234 -13.04 -9.76 8.67
CA ASP A 234 -14.16 -10.61 8.24
C ASP A 234 -15.34 -9.67 8.00
N ALA A 235 -15.52 -9.30 6.74
CA ALA A 235 -16.51 -8.37 6.24
C ALA A 235 -17.82 -9.09 5.92
N GLY A 236 -18.23 -10.02 6.81
CA GLY A 236 -19.44 -10.83 6.69
C GLY A 236 -20.60 -10.01 6.10
N LEU A 237 -21.06 -10.41 4.91
CA LEU A 237 -22.19 -9.83 4.19
C LEU A 237 -23.49 -10.15 4.95
N GLN A 238 -23.72 -9.48 6.08
CA GLN A 238 -24.98 -9.50 6.81
C GLN A 238 -25.62 -8.10 6.74
N ASP A 239 -26.94 -8.08 6.49
CA ASP A 239 -27.81 -6.90 6.40
C ASP A 239 -27.49 -5.79 7.43
N PRO A 240 -27.76 -4.50 7.14
CA PRO A 240 -27.26 -3.39 7.95
C PRO A 240 -28.08 -3.17 9.25
N PRO A 241 -27.53 -2.54 10.30
CA PRO A 241 -26.13 -2.46 10.73
C PRO A 241 -25.93 -3.11 12.12
N ALA A 242 -24.94 -3.98 12.25
CA ALA A 242 -24.24 -4.17 13.52
C ALA A 242 -22.74 -4.03 13.24
N LYS A 243 -22.10 -3.13 13.99
CA LYS A 243 -20.65 -2.87 13.92
C LYS A 243 -19.88 -4.21 13.91
N PRO A 244 -18.91 -4.42 13.00
CA PRO A 244 -18.13 -5.65 12.98
C PRO A 244 -17.44 -5.84 14.34
N SER A 245 -17.61 -7.03 14.91
CA SER A 245 -17.10 -7.39 16.23
C SER A 245 -15.62 -7.69 16.18
N LEU A 246 -14.90 -7.02 17.09
CA LEU A 246 -13.50 -7.17 17.42
C LEU A 246 -13.19 -8.59 17.93
N ILE A 247 -12.66 -9.48 17.10
CA ILE A 247 -12.06 -10.75 17.55
C ILE A 247 -10.70 -10.96 16.87
N ASP A 248 -9.69 -11.09 17.72
CA ASP A 248 -8.31 -11.59 17.53
C ASP A 248 -7.26 -10.70 16.85
N LEU A 249 -6.71 -9.73 17.59
CA LEU A 249 -5.58 -8.89 17.14
C LEU A 249 -4.40 -8.74 18.12
N VAL A 250 -4.27 -9.60 19.15
CA VAL A 250 -3.10 -9.57 20.04
C VAL A 250 -2.68 -10.99 20.42
N GLY A 251 -1.93 -11.70 19.57
CA GLY A 251 -1.48 -13.04 19.96
C GLY A 251 -0.53 -13.84 19.06
N SER A 252 -0.32 -13.51 17.78
CA SER A 252 0.48 -14.35 16.86
C SER A 252 1.66 -13.58 16.22
N MET A 253 2.35 -12.73 16.98
CA MET A 253 3.49 -11.92 16.48
C MET A 253 4.82 -12.70 16.35
N GLY A 254 4.80 -14.02 16.13
CA GLY A 254 6.07 -14.78 16.09
C GLY A 254 6.09 -16.11 15.33
N ALA A 255 4.95 -16.69 14.95
CA ALA A 255 4.93 -18.02 14.33
C ALA A 255 4.61 -17.98 12.82
N GLN A 256 3.70 -17.11 12.36
CA GLN A 256 3.24 -17.14 10.96
C GLN A 256 4.17 -16.40 9.98
N ALA A 257 4.98 -15.44 10.46
CA ALA A 257 5.99 -14.78 9.63
C ALA A 257 7.13 -15.74 9.20
N GLN A 258 7.37 -16.80 9.98
CA GLN A 258 8.37 -17.83 9.67
C GLN A 258 7.89 -18.74 8.52
N GLU A 259 6.61 -19.12 8.55
CA GLU A 259 6.05 -20.11 7.61
C GLU A 259 5.85 -19.55 6.18
N GLN A 260 5.52 -18.24 6.04
CA GLN A 260 5.50 -17.58 4.73
C GLN A 260 6.89 -17.32 4.16
N SER A 261 7.89 -17.04 5.00
CA SER A 261 9.28 -16.88 4.56
C SER A 261 9.86 -18.20 4.02
N ASP A 262 9.57 -19.32 4.68
CA ASP A 262 10.06 -20.63 4.27
C ASP A 262 9.39 -21.11 2.96
N THR A 263 8.13 -20.75 2.74
CA THR A 263 7.41 -21.08 1.50
C THR A 263 7.92 -20.25 0.30
N LEU A 264 8.27 -18.98 0.50
CA LEU A 264 8.85 -18.13 -0.55
C LEU A 264 10.31 -18.50 -0.89
N GLN A 265 11.10 -18.99 0.07
CA GLN A 265 12.44 -19.52 -0.23
C GLN A 265 12.39 -20.84 -1.02
N MET A 266 11.35 -21.66 -0.84
CA MET A 266 11.23 -22.94 -1.54
C MET A 266 10.94 -22.77 -3.05
N TYR A 267 10.25 -21.69 -3.45
CA TYR A 267 9.97 -21.41 -4.86
C TYR A 267 11.13 -20.74 -5.61
N MET A 268 12.07 -20.08 -4.92
CA MET A 268 13.23 -19.44 -5.57
C MET A 268 14.42 -20.38 -5.82
N HIS A 269 14.33 -21.66 -5.44
CA HIS A 269 15.36 -22.67 -5.72
C HIS A 269 14.98 -23.70 -6.79
N ALA A 270 13.81 -23.55 -7.44
CA ALA A 270 13.31 -24.48 -8.47
C ALA A 270 13.20 -23.86 -9.88
N SER A 271 14.04 -22.87 -10.21
CA SER A 271 14.18 -22.30 -11.56
C SER A 271 15.63 -21.97 -11.87
#